data_AF-A0A101CR25-F1
#
_entry.id   AF-A0A101CR25-F1
#
_cell.length_a   1.000
_cell.length_b   1.000
_cell.length_c   1.000
_cell.angle_alpha   90.00
_cell.angle_beta   90.00
_cell.angle_gamma   90.00
#
_symmetry.space_group_name_H-M   'P 1'
#
loop_
_entity.id
_entity.type
_entity.pdbx_description
1 polymer ?
#
loop_
_entity_poly.entity_id
_entity_poly.type
_entity_poly.pdbx_seq_one_letter_code
_entity_poly.pdbx_strand_id
1 'polypeptide(L)'
;MSYCKKNSNIESISIVKSQTNTVIKDTTINDINSKFIGKKILGEENKRLIEKYKLAITREVERPQMVESFLSNIDSLFEISQYKTISIDSIKVKSYIVQIHFEDAYYSSILIILDKENYPYNCLVVYENLESEENYKCYSKINENIITINRISNLQKGTEKYILKQNNFLNYYDNSKIEIPEWGSKELLYTKDGLDSFYQYQYILEGKIKNHLKNGEWSEKRFIPEYIRSVWINGKYINGLRDGEWNYSPDGPVDKIEVYDMGKLIKTYFP
;
A
#
# COMPACT_ATOMS: atom_id res chain seq x y z
N MET A 1 21.52 69.48 20.11
CA MET A 1 20.23 69.22 20.80
C MET A 1 19.34 68.49 19.82
N SER A 2 19.13 67.18 19.98
CA SER A 2 18.00 66.57 20.70
C SER A 2 16.80 66.26 19.77
N TYR A 3 16.68 64.95 19.47
CA TYR A 3 15.49 64.10 19.29
C TYR A 3 14.38 64.38 18.23
N CYS A 4 14.35 63.44 17.25
CA CYS A 4 13.26 62.56 16.76
C CYS A 4 11.77 62.95 16.86
N LYS A 5 10.99 62.73 15.77
CA LYS A 5 10.17 61.50 15.52
C LYS A 5 9.27 61.55 14.25
N LYS A 6 9.36 60.45 13.47
CA LYS A 6 8.34 59.58 12.84
C LYS A 6 7.19 60.11 11.92
N ASN A 7 7.20 59.48 10.73
CA ASN A 7 6.12 58.77 9.99
C ASN A 7 4.85 59.50 9.53
N SER A 8 4.53 59.37 8.22
CA SER A 8 3.60 58.31 7.74
C SER A 8 3.44 58.25 6.20
N ASN A 9 3.51 57.01 5.72
CA ASN A 9 3.21 56.36 4.42
C ASN A 9 2.09 56.91 3.51
N ILE A 10 2.18 56.54 2.21
CA ILE A 10 1.23 55.69 1.42
C ILE A 10 1.89 55.50 0.03
N GLU A 11 2.57 54.37 -0.22
CA GLU A 11 2.09 53.13 -0.87
C GLU A 11 1.85 53.25 -2.39
N SER A 12 2.88 52.89 -3.16
CA SER A 12 2.75 52.46 -4.56
C SER A 12 2.81 50.93 -4.63
N ILE A 13 1.72 50.33 -5.07
CA ILE A 13 1.56 48.88 -5.29
C ILE A 13 2.60 48.40 -6.31
N SER A 14 3.59 47.63 -5.85
CA SER A 14 4.48 46.87 -6.73
C SER A 14 3.92 45.47 -6.94
N ILE A 15 3.62 45.17 -8.20
CA ILE A 15 3.23 43.86 -8.69
C ILE A 15 4.42 42.92 -8.49
N VAL A 16 4.39 42.10 -7.45
CA VAL A 16 5.34 41.00 -7.28
C VAL A 16 4.82 39.82 -8.11
N LYS A 17 5.47 39.61 -9.25
CA LYS A 17 5.43 38.34 -9.98
C LYS A 17 5.85 37.22 -9.03
N SER A 18 4.92 36.39 -8.56
CA SER A 18 5.25 35.15 -7.88
C SER A 18 5.69 34.11 -8.92
N GLN A 19 6.95 34.17 -9.33
CA GLN A 19 7.62 33.01 -9.91
C GLN A 19 8.30 32.23 -8.78
N THR A 20 7.64 31.19 -8.30
CA THR A 20 8.30 29.94 -7.94
C THR A 20 7.32 28.81 -8.21
N ASN A 21 7.22 28.41 -9.49
CA ASN A 21 6.86 27.03 -9.81
C ASN A 21 7.98 26.16 -9.23
N THR A 22 7.81 25.69 -8.00
CA THR A 22 8.62 24.60 -7.47
C THR A 22 8.40 23.40 -8.38
N VAL A 23 9.46 23.03 -9.10
CA VAL A 23 9.51 21.88 -10.00
C VAL A 23 8.98 20.66 -9.25
N ILE A 24 7.86 20.12 -9.73
CA ILE A 24 7.35 18.80 -9.37
C ILE A 24 8.48 17.82 -9.66
N LYS A 25 9.12 17.31 -8.59
CA LYS A 25 10.28 16.44 -8.75
C LYS A 25 9.80 15.00 -8.80
N ASP A 26 9.48 14.55 -10.01
CA ASP A 26 9.27 13.13 -10.27
C ASP A 26 10.42 12.33 -9.66
N THR A 27 10.07 11.42 -8.76
CA THR A 27 11.03 10.63 -8.00
C THR A 27 10.85 9.16 -8.35
N THR A 28 11.90 8.51 -8.81
CA THR A 28 11.90 7.06 -9.04
C THR A 28 12.61 6.37 -7.87
N ILE A 29 12.00 5.30 -7.34
CA ILE A 29 12.56 4.41 -6.33
C ILE A 29 12.70 3.04 -6.97
N ASN A 30 13.91 2.68 -7.38
CA ASN A 30 14.22 1.45 -8.11
C ASN A 30 15.44 0.69 -7.54
N ASP A 31 16.00 1.18 -6.44
CA ASP A 31 17.11 0.59 -5.70
C ASP A 31 17.08 1.02 -4.21
N ILE A 32 17.90 0.35 -3.40
CA ILE A 32 18.23 0.78 -2.04
C ILE A 32 19.65 1.35 -2.07
N ASN A 33 19.77 2.66 -1.88
CA ASN A 33 21.07 3.31 -1.74
C ASN A 33 21.62 3.12 -0.32
N SER A 34 22.64 2.29 -0.19
CA SER A 34 23.27 1.89 1.08
C SER A 34 23.79 3.06 1.93
N LYS A 35 24.12 4.19 1.31
CA LYS A 35 24.62 5.39 2.04
C LYS A 35 23.58 6.01 2.97
N PHE A 36 22.30 5.72 2.76
CA PHE A 36 21.21 6.25 3.58
C PHE A 36 20.66 5.23 4.58
N ILE A 37 21.21 4.03 4.64
CA ILE A 37 20.82 3.03 5.64
C ILE A 37 21.35 3.50 7.00
N GLY A 38 20.40 3.73 7.91
CA GLY A 38 20.66 4.18 9.27
C GLY A 38 20.80 3.02 10.25
N LYS A 39 20.47 3.29 11.50
CA LYS A 39 20.57 2.31 12.58
C LYS A 39 19.52 1.21 12.43
N LYS A 40 19.91 -0.03 12.74
CA LYS A 40 19.00 -1.16 12.95
C LYS A 40 18.04 -0.84 14.10
N ILE A 41 16.78 -1.22 13.94
CA ILE A 41 15.71 -1.02 14.89
C ILE A 41 15.51 -2.33 15.65
N LEU A 42 15.39 -2.24 16.97
CA LEU A 42 15.33 -3.38 17.87
C LEU A 42 14.14 -3.27 18.82
N GLY A 43 13.81 -4.38 19.49
CA GLY A 43 12.80 -4.39 20.55
C GLY A 43 11.37 -4.16 20.03
N GLU A 44 10.58 -3.44 20.81
CA GLU A 44 9.15 -3.21 20.56
C GLU A 44 8.89 -2.42 19.27
N GLU A 45 9.74 -1.44 18.96
CA GLU A 45 9.61 -0.66 17.72
C GLU A 45 9.79 -1.56 16.49
N ASN A 46 10.72 -2.52 16.54
CA ASN A 46 10.92 -3.49 15.45
C ASN A 46 9.66 -4.33 15.23
N LYS A 47 9.06 -4.88 16.31
CA LYS A 47 7.82 -5.66 16.22
C LYS A 47 6.68 -4.85 15.60
N ARG A 48 6.51 -3.60 16.02
CA ARG A 48 5.49 -2.71 15.47
C ARG A 48 5.72 -2.39 14.00
N LEU A 49 6.97 -2.30 13.55
CA LEU A 49 7.31 -2.10 12.14
C LEU A 49 7.09 -3.37 11.31
N ILE A 50 7.36 -4.56 11.86
CA ILE A 50 7.02 -5.84 11.22
C ILE A 50 5.51 -5.94 11.01
N GLU A 51 4.69 -5.59 12.00
CA GLU A 51 3.23 -5.56 11.86
C GLU A 51 2.78 -4.60 10.74
N LYS A 52 3.35 -3.38 10.70
CA LYS A 52 3.09 -2.40 9.63
C LYS A 52 3.49 -2.93 8.26
N TYR A 53 4.63 -3.60 8.18
CA TYR A 53 5.10 -4.22 6.97
C TYR A 53 4.13 -5.32 6.49
N LYS A 54 3.75 -6.25 7.37
CA LYS A 54 2.77 -7.30 7.11
C LYS A 54 1.44 -6.71 6.61
N LEU A 55 0.98 -5.59 7.18
CA LEU A 55 -0.23 -4.93 6.67
C LEU A 55 -0.06 -4.26 5.31
N ALA A 56 1.09 -3.62 5.06
CA ALA A 56 1.36 -3.00 3.77
C ALA A 56 1.32 -4.04 2.64
N ILE A 57 1.94 -5.20 2.83
CA ILE A 57 2.01 -6.27 1.82
C ILE A 57 0.71 -7.07 1.67
N THR A 58 -0.13 -7.14 2.71
CA THR A 58 -1.45 -7.84 2.62
C THR A 58 -2.58 -6.96 2.09
N ARG A 59 -2.34 -5.65 2.03
CA ARG A 59 -3.28 -4.71 1.42
C ARG A 59 -3.27 -4.84 -0.11
N GLU A 60 -2.14 -5.22 -0.68
CA GLU A 60 -1.97 -5.43 -2.11
C GLU A 60 -2.99 -6.45 -2.61
N VAL A 61 -3.49 -6.25 -3.83
CA VAL A 61 -4.50 -7.16 -4.38
C VAL A 61 -3.82 -8.44 -4.87
N GLU A 62 -2.65 -8.29 -5.48
CA GLU A 62 -1.80 -9.40 -5.87
C GLU A 62 -0.91 -9.86 -4.71
N ARG A 63 -0.74 -11.18 -4.57
CA ARG A 63 0.13 -11.79 -3.57
C ARG A 63 1.60 -11.41 -3.84
N PRO A 64 2.33 -10.80 -2.88
CA PRO A 64 3.78 -10.68 -2.98
C PRO A 64 4.44 -12.05 -3.14
N GLN A 65 5.55 -12.11 -3.88
CA GLN A 65 6.32 -13.34 -3.97
C GLN A 65 6.83 -13.75 -2.58
N MET A 66 6.78 -15.04 -2.24
CA MET A 66 7.13 -15.57 -0.90
C MET A 66 6.33 -15.00 0.29
N VAL A 67 5.10 -14.48 0.08
CA VAL A 67 4.29 -13.92 1.18
C VAL A 67 4.12 -14.88 2.36
N GLU A 68 4.02 -16.19 2.10
CA GLU A 68 3.85 -17.22 3.14
C GLU A 68 5.08 -17.30 4.05
N SER A 69 6.27 -17.24 3.48
CA SER A 69 7.53 -17.15 4.22
C SER A 69 7.56 -15.89 5.09
N PHE A 70 7.07 -14.75 4.59
CA PHE A 70 7.04 -13.49 5.33
C PHE A 70 6.01 -13.47 6.47
N LEU A 71 4.97 -14.30 6.37
CA LEU A 71 3.85 -14.34 7.32
C LEU A 71 3.91 -15.49 8.31
N SER A 72 4.93 -16.35 8.22
CA SER A 72 5.20 -17.49 9.10
C SER A 72 5.41 -17.17 10.60
N ASN A 73 5.19 -15.91 11.03
CA ASN A 73 5.41 -15.41 12.40
C ASN A 73 6.83 -15.59 12.95
N ILE A 74 7.80 -15.85 12.08
CA ILE A 74 9.21 -15.89 12.45
C ILE A 74 9.78 -14.47 12.37
N ASP A 75 9.36 -13.62 13.31
CA ASP A 75 9.80 -12.21 13.38
C ASP A 75 11.33 -12.07 13.49
N SER A 76 12.05 -13.12 13.92
CA SER A 76 13.51 -13.15 13.97
C SER A 76 14.19 -13.12 12.60
N LEU A 77 13.47 -13.39 11.51
CA LEU A 77 14.00 -13.28 10.15
C LEU A 77 14.05 -11.83 9.65
N PHE A 78 13.32 -10.92 10.31
CA PHE A 78 13.21 -9.54 9.89
C PHE A 78 14.33 -8.68 10.49
N GLU A 79 15.07 -8.04 9.60
CA GLU A 79 15.99 -6.96 9.95
C GLU A 79 15.47 -5.64 9.42
N ILE A 80 15.07 -4.73 10.31
CA ILE A 80 14.57 -3.42 9.94
C ILE A 80 15.56 -2.34 10.34
N SER A 81 15.89 -1.45 9.40
CA SER A 81 16.76 -0.30 9.64
C SER A 81 16.08 1.00 9.23
N GLN A 82 16.41 2.09 9.93
CA GLN A 82 16.01 3.43 9.50
C GLN A 82 16.55 3.71 8.10
N TYR A 83 15.81 4.47 7.29
CA TYR A 83 16.27 4.94 5.99
C TYR A 83 16.10 6.46 5.86
N LYS A 84 16.31 7.01 4.66
CA LYS A 84 16.12 8.45 4.41
C LYS A 84 14.64 8.85 4.51
N THR A 85 14.38 10.11 4.81
CA THR A 85 13.04 10.67 4.61
C THR A 85 12.75 10.79 3.12
N ILE A 86 11.58 10.32 2.69
CA ILE A 86 11.10 10.47 1.31
C ILE A 86 10.05 11.59 1.31
N SER A 87 10.13 12.50 0.33
CA SER A 87 9.12 13.54 0.15
C SER A 87 8.16 13.11 -0.95
N ILE A 88 6.87 13.14 -0.66
CA ILE A 88 5.78 12.86 -1.60
C ILE A 88 4.95 14.13 -1.62
N ASP A 89 5.00 14.84 -2.76
CA ASP A 89 4.60 16.24 -2.82
C ASP A 89 5.28 17.08 -1.70
N SER A 90 4.51 17.70 -0.82
CA SER A 90 4.97 18.51 0.32
C SER A 90 5.10 17.72 1.63
N ILE A 91 4.71 16.45 1.63
CA ILE A 91 4.64 15.61 2.82
C ILE A 91 5.93 14.81 2.96
N LYS A 92 6.58 14.94 4.12
CA LYS A 92 7.74 14.13 4.52
C LYS A 92 7.25 12.82 5.12
N VAL A 93 7.72 11.71 4.57
CA VAL A 93 7.34 10.36 4.97
C VAL A 93 8.57 9.64 5.52
N LYS A 94 8.42 9.00 6.68
CA LYS A 94 9.47 8.14 7.23
C LYS A 94 9.59 6.90 6.38
N SER A 95 10.80 6.44 6.15
CA SER A 95 11.03 5.20 5.43
C SER A 95 12.02 4.31 6.14
N TYR A 96 11.89 3.01 5.88
CA TYR A 96 12.60 1.94 6.55
C TYR A 96 13.02 0.92 5.50
N ILE A 97 14.21 0.37 5.67
CA ILE A 97 14.63 -0.81 4.92
C ILE A 97 14.18 -2.03 5.71
N VAL A 98 13.49 -2.94 5.05
CA VAL A 98 13.13 -4.26 5.59
C VAL A 98 13.92 -5.31 4.81
N GLN A 99 14.70 -6.11 5.52
CA GLN A 99 15.48 -7.22 4.99
C GLN A 99 14.99 -8.51 5.63
N ILE A 100 14.81 -9.55 4.82
CA ILE A 100 14.39 -10.87 5.27
C ILE A 100 15.34 -11.89 4.67
N HIS A 101 15.97 -12.66 5.54
CA HIS A 101 16.84 -13.78 5.16
C HIS A 101 16.08 -15.08 5.41
N PHE A 102 15.85 -15.87 4.37
CA PHE A 102 15.20 -17.17 4.49
C PHE A 102 15.89 -18.18 3.59
N GLU A 103 16.54 -19.19 4.19
CA GLU A 103 17.34 -20.19 3.47
C GLU A 103 18.34 -19.51 2.51
N ASP A 104 18.26 -19.81 1.21
CA ASP A 104 19.11 -19.24 0.16
C ASP A 104 18.52 -17.98 -0.50
N ALA A 105 17.36 -17.50 -0.02
CA ALA A 105 16.67 -16.33 -0.56
C ALA A 105 16.99 -15.06 0.24
N TYR A 106 17.28 -13.98 -0.49
CA TYR A 106 17.45 -12.65 0.09
C TYR A 106 16.38 -11.70 -0.41
N TYR A 107 15.57 -11.21 0.52
CA TYR A 107 14.51 -10.26 0.23
C TYR A 107 14.81 -8.90 0.86
N SER A 108 14.63 -7.84 0.08
CA SER A 108 14.81 -6.45 0.53
C SER A 108 13.68 -5.56 0.04
N SER A 109 13.21 -4.65 0.89
CA SER A 109 12.14 -3.70 0.53
C SER A 109 12.30 -2.35 1.20
N ILE A 110 11.59 -1.35 0.65
CA ILE A 110 11.45 -0.02 1.25
C ILE A 110 9.99 0.14 1.71
N LEU A 111 9.81 0.22 3.02
CA LEU A 111 8.55 0.52 3.67
C LEU A 111 8.48 2.02 3.96
N ILE A 112 7.40 2.68 3.53
CA ILE A 112 7.10 4.07 3.91
C ILE A 112 5.92 4.13 4.87
N ILE A 113 6.00 5.01 5.86
CA ILE A 113 4.99 5.17 6.91
C ILE A 113 4.69 6.66 7.13
N LEU A 114 3.39 7.01 7.08
CA LEU A 114 2.87 8.31 7.49
C LEU A 114 2.75 8.37 9.02
N ASP A 115 3.02 9.54 9.60
CA ASP A 115 3.15 9.72 11.06
C ASP A 115 1.83 9.57 11.86
N LYS A 116 0.65 9.43 11.22
CA LYS A 116 -0.64 9.29 11.94
C LYS A 116 -1.22 7.87 11.89
N GLU A 117 -2.05 7.56 12.88
CA GLU A 117 -2.61 6.24 13.20
C GLU A 117 -3.73 5.73 12.27
N ASN A 118 -3.87 6.23 11.03
CA ASN A 118 -4.90 5.74 10.11
C ASN A 118 -4.50 4.37 9.53
N TYR A 119 -4.55 3.36 10.37
CA TYR A 119 -4.20 1.99 10.07
C TYR A 119 -5.36 1.29 9.35
N PRO A 120 -5.12 0.51 8.27
CA PRO A 120 -3.83 0.14 7.66
C PRO A 120 -3.35 1.08 6.53
N TYR A 121 -4.04 2.18 6.26
CA TYR A 121 -3.79 3.02 5.08
C TYR A 121 -2.59 3.99 5.22
N ASN A 122 -1.88 3.95 6.35
CA ASN A 122 -0.73 4.82 6.62
C ASN A 122 0.63 4.21 6.24
N CYS A 123 0.67 2.97 5.75
CA CYS A 123 1.90 2.31 5.31
C CYS A 123 1.78 1.77 3.89
N LEU A 124 2.90 1.75 3.17
CA LEU A 124 3.00 1.25 1.79
C LEU A 124 4.41 0.73 1.53
N VAL A 125 4.54 -0.37 0.80
CA VAL A 125 5.84 -0.82 0.27
C VAL A 125 6.02 -0.20 -1.11
N VAL A 126 7.15 0.44 -1.35
CA VAL A 126 7.43 1.19 -2.60
C VAL A 126 8.59 0.63 -3.41
N TYR A 127 9.25 -0.39 -2.88
CA TYR A 127 10.31 -1.11 -3.55
C TYR A 127 10.42 -2.49 -2.94
N GLU A 128 10.65 -3.49 -3.77
CA GLU A 128 10.93 -4.86 -3.35
C GLU A 128 11.95 -5.47 -4.33
N ASN A 129 12.83 -6.31 -3.81
CA ASN A 129 13.75 -7.10 -4.62
C ASN A 129 13.97 -8.43 -3.90
N LEU A 130 13.57 -9.51 -4.57
CA LEU A 130 13.85 -10.88 -4.17
C LEU A 130 14.94 -11.44 -5.08
N GLU A 131 16.05 -11.81 -4.48
CA GLU A 131 17.12 -12.55 -5.12
C GLU A 131 17.00 -14.02 -4.68
N SER A 132 16.47 -14.86 -5.57
CA SER A 132 16.31 -16.31 -5.40
C SER A 132 16.28 -16.99 -6.79
N GLU A 133 15.89 -18.28 -6.85
CA GLU A 133 15.59 -18.96 -8.12
C GLU A 133 14.48 -18.26 -8.92
N GLU A 134 13.58 -17.56 -8.24
CA GLU A 134 12.52 -16.76 -8.84
C GLU A 134 12.80 -15.26 -8.65
N ASN A 135 13.08 -14.56 -9.74
CA ASN A 135 13.32 -13.11 -9.67
C ASN A 135 11.98 -12.36 -9.56
N TYR A 136 11.87 -11.57 -8.49
CA TYR A 136 10.76 -10.63 -8.27
C TYR A 136 11.31 -9.25 -7.93
N LYS A 137 10.82 -8.24 -8.63
CA LYS A 137 11.19 -6.86 -8.42
C LYS A 137 9.99 -5.93 -8.48
N CYS A 138 9.92 -5.02 -7.52
CA CYS A 138 8.96 -3.95 -7.45
C CYS A 138 9.70 -2.61 -7.42
N TYR A 139 9.26 -1.64 -8.22
CA TYR A 139 9.80 -0.27 -8.19
C TYR A 139 8.69 0.75 -8.34
N SER A 140 8.90 1.92 -7.73
CA SER A 140 7.91 2.99 -7.71
C SER A 140 8.34 4.23 -8.48
N LYS A 141 7.36 4.91 -9.07
CA LYS A 141 7.47 6.28 -9.57
C LYS A 141 6.51 7.16 -8.78
N ILE A 142 7.01 8.26 -8.25
CA ILE A 142 6.25 9.24 -7.49
C ILE A 142 6.17 10.50 -8.34
N ASN A 143 4.94 10.91 -8.66
CA ASN A 143 4.63 12.16 -9.35
C ASN A 143 3.56 12.88 -8.52
N GLU A 144 3.86 14.10 -8.06
CA GLU A 144 3.04 14.83 -7.09
C GLU A 144 2.71 13.96 -5.87
N ASN A 145 1.41 13.73 -5.61
CA ASN A 145 0.91 12.89 -4.53
C ASN A 145 0.52 11.48 -5.01
N ILE A 146 0.82 11.10 -6.25
CA ILE A 146 0.54 9.79 -6.82
C ILE A 146 1.80 8.94 -6.84
N ILE A 147 1.68 7.70 -6.37
CA ILE A 147 2.72 6.68 -6.35
C ILE A 147 2.27 5.57 -7.29
N THR A 148 3.02 5.35 -8.36
CA THR A 148 2.82 4.22 -9.28
C THR A 148 3.81 3.12 -8.94
N ILE A 149 3.30 1.97 -8.50
CA ILE A 149 4.06 0.77 -8.17
C ILE A 149 4.03 -0.16 -9.38
N ASN A 150 5.20 -0.58 -9.85
CA ASN A 150 5.36 -1.49 -10.97
C ASN A 150 5.96 -2.80 -10.45
N ARG A 151 5.22 -3.91 -10.59
CA ARG A 151 5.67 -5.25 -10.22
C ARG A 151 6.14 -5.99 -11.46
N ILE A 152 7.29 -6.64 -11.36
CA ILE A 152 7.90 -7.45 -12.40
C ILE A 152 8.30 -8.77 -11.77
N SER A 153 7.73 -9.86 -12.26
CA SER A 153 8.22 -11.22 -12.02
C SER A 153 8.49 -11.91 -13.35
N ASN A 154 9.05 -13.11 -13.29
CA ASN A 154 9.21 -13.99 -14.45
C ASN A 154 7.86 -14.32 -15.13
N LEU A 155 6.76 -14.24 -14.39
CA LEU A 155 5.43 -14.71 -14.84
C LEU A 155 4.50 -13.55 -15.22
N GLN A 156 4.57 -12.40 -14.54
CA GLN A 156 3.59 -11.33 -14.69
C GLN A 156 4.21 -9.93 -14.51
N LYS A 157 3.57 -8.94 -15.14
CA LYS A 157 3.82 -7.51 -14.90
C LYS A 157 2.53 -6.87 -14.41
N GLY A 158 2.63 -6.18 -13.27
CA GLY A 158 1.51 -5.49 -12.64
C GLY A 158 1.82 -4.00 -12.49
N THR A 159 0.77 -3.17 -12.52
CA THR A 159 0.88 -1.75 -12.16
C THR A 159 -0.27 -1.37 -11.25
N GLU A 160 0.07 -0.82 -10.09
CA GLU A 160 -0.90 -0.27 -9.15
C GLU A 160 -0.57 1.20 -8.88
N LYS A 161 -1.60 2.01 -8.67
CA LYS A 161 -1.44 3.42 -8.32
C LYS A 161 -2.05 3.69 -6.95
N TYR A 162 -1.38 4.54 -6.20
CA TYR A 162 -1.82 5.02 -4.90
C TYR A 162 -1.79 6.55 -4.88
N ILE A 163 -2.80 7.19 -4.32
CA ILE A 163 -2.81 8.62 -4.06
C ILE A 163 -2.64 8.88 -2.57
N LEU A 164 -1.75 9.79 -2.22
CA LEU A 164 -1.61 10.31 -0.88
C LEU A 164 -2.67 11.39 -0.66
N LYS A 165 -3.67 11.08 0.17
CA LYS A 165 -4.79 11.98 0.47
C LYS A 165 -5.24 11.80 1.91
N GLN A 166 -5.47 12.91 2.62
CA GLN A 166 -5.91 12.89 4.03
C GLN A 166 -5.05 11.99 4.94
N ASN A 167 -3.73 12.00 4.70
CA ASN A 167 -2.78 11.15 5.41
C ASN A 167 -3.03 9.64 5.26
N ASN A 168 -3.50 9.23 4.10
CA ASN A 168 -3.67 7.84 3.70
C ASN A 168 -3.05 7.63 2.31
N PHE A 169 -2.40 6.50 2.09
CA PHE A 169 -2.20 5.96 0.76
C PHE A 169 -3.51 5.30 0.35
N LEU A 170 -4.16 5.72 -0.72
CA LEU A 170 -5.44 5.17 -1.18
C LEU A 170 -5.29 4.63 -2.60
N ASN A 171 -5.93 3.51 -2.95
CA ASN A 171 -5.88 2.99 -4.32
C ASN A 171 -6.46 4.03 -5.29
N TYR A 172 -5.70 4.33 -6.33
CA TYR A 172 -6.01 5.34 -7.33
C TYR A 172 -6.25 4.70 -8.69
N TYR A 173 -7.32 5.14 -9.36
CA TYR A 173 -7.70 4.66 -10.70
C TYR A 173 -7.77 5.86 -11.64
N ASP A 174 -6.99 5.88 -12.72
CA ASP A 174 -6.97 7.01 -13.66
C ASP A 174 -8.34 7.26 -14.29
N ASN A 175 -9.10 6.18 -14.50
CA ASN A 175 -10.43 6.20 -15.09
C ASN A 175 -11.49 5.81 -14.07
N SER A 176 -12.76 6.10 -14.36
CA SER A 176 -13.89 5.64 -13.54
C SER A 176 -14.19 4.13 -13.69
N LYS A 177 -13.21 3.35 -14.14
CA LYS A 177 -13.29 1.91 -14.44
C LYS A 177 -11.98 1.23 -14.08
N ILE A 178 -12.06 -0.06 -13.78
CA ILE A 178 -10.91 -0.92 -13.54
C ILE A 178 -10.42 -1.41 -14.90
N GLU A 179 -9.16 -1.17 -15.23
CA GLU A 179 -8.60 -1.56 -16.54
C GLU A 179 -8.41 -3.07 -16.67
N ILE A 180 -8.01 -3.72 -15.58
CA ILE A 180 -7.81 -5.16 -15.49
C ILE A 180 -8.63 -5.67 -14.29
N PRO A 181 -9.91 -6.05 -14.49
CA PRO A 181 -10.78 -6.50 -13.40
C PRO A 181 -10.47 -7.92 -12.94
N GLU A 182 -9.84 -8.75 -13.77
CA GLU A 182 -9.51 -10.14 -13.47
C GLU A 182 -8.07 -10.45 -13.89
N TRP A 183 -7.27 -11.08 -13.03
CA TRP A 183 -5.88 -11.47 -13.34
C TRP A 183 -5.35 -12.57 -12.41
N GLY A 184 -4.08 -12.94 -12.59
CA GLY A 184 -3.47 -14.09 -11.93
C GLY A 184 -3.74 -15.40 -12.66
N SER A 185 -3.38 -16.52 -12.03
CA SER A 185 -3.65 -17.85 -12.59
C SER A 185 -5.14 -18.19 -12.51
N LYS A 186 -5.61 -19.05 -13.40
CA LYS A 186 -6.95 -19.65 -13.29
C LYS A 186 -6.91 -20.82 -12.33
N GLU A 187 -7.78 -20.80 -11.34
CA GLU A 187 -8.00 -21.86 -10.37
C GLU A 187 -9.23 -22.68 -10.80
N LEU A 188 -9.14 -24.01 -10.70
CA LEU A 188 -10.30 -24.89 -10.85
C LEU A 188 -11.05 -24.93 -9.51
N LEU A 189 -12.30 -24.50 -9.52
CA LEU A 189 -13.18 -24.55 -8.36
C LEU A 189 -14.25 -25.61 -8.58
N TYR A 190 -14.46 -26.43 -7.56
CA TYR A 190 -15.53 -27.42 -7.55
C TYR A 190 -16.77 -26.82 -6.91
N THR A 191 -17.93 -27.18 -7.45
CA THR A 191 -19.22 -26.93 -6.81
C THR A 191 -19.33 -27.69 -5.50
N LYS A 192 -20.25 -27.27 -4.61
CA LYS A 192 -20.38 -27.86 -3.25
C LYS A 192 -20.66 -29.36 -3.25
N ASP A 193 -21.29 -29.89 -4.29
CA ASP A 193 -21.57 -31.32 -4.47
C ASP A 193 -20.42 -32.06 -5.18
N GLY A 194 -19.38 -31.36 -5.63
CA GLY A 194 -18.21 -31.90 -6.31
C GLY A 194 -18.49 -32.41 -7.72
N LEU A 195 -19.70 -32.17 -8.27
CA LEU A 195 -20.14 -32.74 -9.53
C LEU A 195 -19.76 -31.86 -10.72
N ASP A 196 -19.78 -30.54 -10.52
CA ASP A 196 -19.39 -29.56 -11.52
C ASP A 196 -18.13 -28.79 -11.11
N SER A 197 -17.39 -28.30 -12.10
CA SER A 197 -16.25 -27.42 -11.87
C SER A 197 -16.23 -26.26 -12.84
N PHE A 198 -15.64 -25.15 -12.42
CA PHE A 198 -15.45 -23.98 -13.26
C PHE A 198 -14.09 -23.34 -12.98
N TYR A 199 -13.55 -22.67 -13.99
CA TYR A 199 -12.32 -21.91 -13.85
C TYR A 199 -12.64 -20.49 -13.40
N GLN A 200 -11.86 -19.99 -12.44
CA GLN A 200 -11.95 -18.61 -12.00
C GLN A 200 -10.55 -18.03 -11.80
N TYR A 201 -10.36 -16.75 -12.09
CA TYR A 201 -9.11 -16.05 -11.82
C TYR A 201 -8.82 -15.96 -10.31
N GLN A 202 -7.54 -15.94 -9.95
CA GLN A 202 -7.07 -15.73 -8.58
C GLN A 202 -7.50 -14.38 -8.02
N TYR A 203 -7.38 -13.33 -8.84
CA TYR A 203 -7.65 -11.96 -8.43
C TYR A 203 -8.78 -11.37 -9.26
N ILE A 204 -9.78 -10.81 -8.58
CA ILE A 204 -10.94 -10.18 -9.20
C ILE A 204 -11.27 -8.91 -8.43
N LEU A 205 -11.60 -7.82 -9.14
CA LEU A 205 -12.08 -6.58 -8.56
C LEU A 205 -13.35 -6.11 -9.29
N GLU A 206 -14.42 -5.95 -8.53
CA GLU A 206 -15.69 -5.44 -9.01
C GLU A 206 -16.21 -4.36 -8.06
N GLY A 207 -16.58 -3.20 -8.60
CA GLY A 207 -17.15 -2.14 -7.79
C GLY A 207 -17.18 -0.80 -8.53
N LYS A 208 -17.68 0.22 -7.83
CA LYS A 208 -17.79 1.58 -8.39
C LYS A 208 -16.58 2.42 -8.01
N ILE A 209 -16.04 3.12 -9.00
CA ILE A 209 -15.00 4.13 -8.81
C ILE A 209 -15.65 5.52 -8.87
N LYS A 210 -15.37 6.37 -7.88
CA LYS A 210 -15.80 7.76 -7.85
C LYS A 210 -14.61 8.64 -7.46
N ASN A 211 -14.35 9.69 -8.25
CA ASN A 211 -13.22 10.59 -8.04
C ASN A 211 -11.88 9.84 -7.89
N HIS A 212 -11.62 8.88 -8.78
CA HIS A 212 -10.44 8.02 -8.80
C HIS A 212 -10.26 7.05 -7.63
N LEU A 213 -11.25 6.93 -6.74
CA LEU A 213 -11.19 6.09 -5.54
C LEU A 213 -12.31 5.04 -5.54
N LYS A 214 -12.05 3.90 -4.87
CA LYS A 214 -13.10 2.90 -4.57
C LYS A 214 -14.23 3.54 -3.77
N ASN A 215 -15.48 3.31 -4.17
CA ASN A 215 -16.64 3.89 -3.49
C ASN A 215 -17.90 3.03 -3.68
N GLY A 216 -18.74 2.94 -2.65
CA GLY A 216 -19.94 2.10 -2.65
C GLY A 216 -19.59 0.62 -2.43
N GLU A 217 -20.50 -0.27 -2.84
CA GLU A 217 -20.29 -1.72 -2.73
C GLU A 217 -19.19 -2.22 -3.66
N TRP A 218 -18.36 -3.11 -3.13
CA TRP A 218 -17.26 -3.76 -3.79
C TRP A 218 -17.23 -5.25 -3.46
N SER A 219 -16.87 -6.03 -4.47
CA SER A 219 -16.56 -7.45 -4.38
C SER A 219 -15.12 -7.64 -4.87
N GLU A 220 -14.29 -8.28 -4.07
CA GLU A 220 -12.89 -8.53 -4.39
C GLU A 220 -12.59 -10.01 -4.16
N LYS A 221 -11.96 -10.66 -5.12
CA LYS A 221 -11.28 -11.94 -4.90
C LYS A 221 -9.78 -11.65 -4.82
N ARG A 222 -9.16 -12.01 -3.71
CA ARG A 222 -7.71 -11.81 -3.52
C ARG A 222 -7.13 -12.78 -2.52
N PHE A 223 -5.81 -12.97 -2.57
CA PHE A 223 -5.12 -13.82 -1.62
C PHE A 223 -5.24 -13.23 -0.20
N ILE A 224 -5.76 -14.02 0.74
CA ILE A 224 -5.80 -13.67 2.16
C ILE A 224 -4.92 -14.67 2.90
N PRO A 225 -3.80 -14.21 3.50
CA PRO A 225 -2.84 -15.12 4.10
C PRO A 225 -3.35 -15.97 5.24
N GLU A 226 -4.30 -15.46 6.02
CA GLU A 226 -4.96 -16.23 7.09
C GLU A 226 -5.59 -17.53 6.57
N TYR A 227 -6.07 -17.51 5.33
CA TYR A 227 -6.65 -18.68 4.66
C TYR A 227 -5.66 -19.40 3.73
N ILE A 228 -4.49 -18.80 3.48
CA ILE A 228 -3.46 -19.29 2.54
C ILE A 228 -4.06 -19.54 1.13
N ARG A 229 -5.03 -18.71 0.72
CA ARG A 229 -5.68 -18.82 -0.60
C ARG A 229 -6.39 -17.54 -1.01
N SER A 230 -6.84 -17.52 -2.25
CA SER A 230 -7.74 -16.49 -2.79
C SER A 230 -9.13 -16.60 -2.13
N VAL A 231 -9.61 -15.51 -1.55
CA VAL A 231 -10.88 -15.44 -0.81
C VAL A 231 -11.75 -14.33 -1.39
N TRP A 232 -13.04 -14.59 -1.51
CA TRP A 232 -14.02 -13.57 -1.82
C TRP A 232 -14.26 -12.69 -0.59
N ILE A 233 -14.12 -11.39 -0.78
CA ILE A 233 -14.43 -10.39 0.23
C ILE A 233 -15.41 -9.35 -0.33
N ASN A 234 -16.43 -9.01 0.46
CA ASN A 234 -17.49 -8.12 0.02
C ASN A 234 -17.77 -7.08 1.09
N GLY A 235 -17.91 -5.82 0.68
CA GLY A 235 -18.27 -4.75 1.59
C GLY A 235 -18.25 -3.41 0.89
N LYS A 236 -18.28 -2.35 1.69
CA LYS A 236 -18.41 -0.99 1.18
C LYS A 236 -17.12 -0.19 1.37
N TYR A 237 -16.83 0.66 0.38
CA TYR A 237 -15.87 1.75 0.50
C TYR A 237 -16.56 3.11 0.57
N ILE A 238 -16.00 4.03 1.35
CA ILE A 238 -16.27 5.46 1.29
C ILE A 238 -14.95 6.18 1.01
N ASN A 239 -14.85 6.86 -0.14
CA ASN A 239 -13.65 7.59 -0.55
C ASN A 239 -12.34 6.77 -0.43
N GLY A 240 -12.36 5.51 -0.88
CA GLY A 240 -11.19 4.62 -0.88
C GLY A 240 -10.90 3.91 0.45
N LEU A 241 -11.69 4.17 1.49
CA LEU A 241 -11.54 3.56 2.81
C LEU A 241 -12.68 2.57 3.08
N ARG A 242 -12.36 1.38 3.62
CA ARG A 242 -13.37 0.39 4.01
C ARG A 242 -14.31 0.96 5.07
N ASP A 243 -15.59 0.65 4.94
CA ASP A 243 -16.63 1.14 5.85
C ASP A 243 -17.72 0.08 6.02
N GLY A 244 -18.25 -0.04 7.22
CA GLY A 244 -19.27 -1.04 7.57
C GLY A 244 -18.73 -2.47 7.59
N GLU A 245 -19.62 -3.43 7.34
CA GLU A 245 -19.30 -4.85 7.37
C GLU A 245 -18.57 -5.30 6.09
N TRP A 246 -17.53 -6.10 6.29
CA TRP A 246 -16.75 -6.77 5.26
C TRP A 246 -16.79 -8.27 5.50
N ASN A 247 -17.45 -8.99 4.58
CA ASN A 247 -17.67 -10.43 4.65
C ASN A 247 -16.53 -11.16 3.94
N TYR A 248 -15.97 -12.19 4.58
CA TYR A 248 -14.92 -13.05 4.04
C TYR A 248 -15.50 -14.46 3.80
N SER A 249 -15.43 -14.92 2.56
CA SER A 249 -16.07 -16.15 2.09
C SER A 249 -15.06 -17.02 1.35
N PRO A 250 -14.28 -17.85 2.06
CA PRO A 250 -13.20 -18.61 1.47
C PRO A 250 -13.70 -19.88 0.74
N ASP A 251 -14.86 -20.43 1.12
CA ASP A 251 -15.53 -21.61 0.52
C ASP A 251 -16.99 -21.36 0.10
N GLY A 252 -17.39 -20.10 -0.06
CA GLY A 252 -18.78 -19.71 -0.36
C GLY A 252 -19.51 -19.09 0.83
N PRO A 253 -19.89 -19.84 1.89
CA PRO A 253 -20.45 -19.24 3.10
C PRO A 253 -19.51 -18.20 3.72
N VAL A 254 -20.09 -17.20 4.38
CA VAL A 254 -19.31 -16.21 5.15
C VAL A 254 -18.72 -16.91 6.36
N ASP A 255 -17.40 -16.87 6.47
CA ASP A 255 -16.62 -17.45 7.57
C ASP A 255 -16.25 -16.39 8.60
N LYS A 256 -15.90 -15.18 8.14
CA LYS A 256 -15.47 -14.07 8.99
C LYS A 256 -16.10 -12.77 8.54
N ILE A 257 -16.48 -11.92 9.49
CA ILE A 257 -16.94 -10.56 9.25
C ILE A 257 -16.06 -9.57 10.02
N GLU A 258 -15.57 -8.57 9.30
CA GLU A 258 -14.81 -7.45 9.87
C GLU A 258 -15.61 -6.16 9.72
N VAL A 259 -15.74 -5.38 10.80
CA VAL A 259 -16.46 -4.11 10.80
C VAL A 259 -15.45 -2.97 10.79
N TYR A 260 -15.58 -2.07 9.81
CA TYR A 260 -14.72 -0.93 9.64
C TYR A 260 -15.47 0.39 9.85
N ASP A 261 -14.77 1.38 10.38
CA ASP A 261 -15.18 2.79 10.39
C ASP A 261 -14.09 3.59 9.68
N MET A 262 -14.38 4.06 8.46
CA MET A 262 -13.47 4.88 7.65
C MET A 262 -12.04 4.31 7.57
N GLY A 263 -11.93 3.00 7.34
CA GLY A 263 -10.70 2.25 7.16
C GLY A 263 -10.12 1.65 8.43
N LYS A 264 -10.60 2.05 9.62
CA LYS A 264 -10.16 1.49 10.90
C LYS A 264 -10.99 0.25 11.24
N LEU A 265 -10.31 -0.88 11.51
CA LEU A 265 -10.97 -2.09 12.02
C LEU A 265 -11.50 -1.84 13.44
N ILE A 266 -12.80 -2.02 13.64
CA ILE A 266 -13.50 -1.83 14.92
C ILE A 266 -13.75 -3.17 15.61
N LYS A 267 -14.16 -4.19 14.85
CA LYS A 267 -14.51 -5.51 15.40
C LYS A 267 -14.35 -6.60 14.34
N THR A 268 -14.06 -7.81 14.81
CA THR A 268 -14.15 -9.05 14.02
C THR A 268 -15.09 -10.03 14.72
N TYR A 269 -15.91 -10.76 13.95
CA TYR A 269 -16.73 -11.87 14.46
C TYR A 269 -16.93 -12.95 13.40
N PHE A 270 -17.37 -14.12 13.85
CA PHE A 270 -17.52 -15.34 13.05
C PHE A 270 -19.01 -15.77 13.12
N PRO A 271 -19.73 -15.82 11.97
CA PRO A 271 -21.15 -16.18 11.92
C PRO A 271 -21.51 -17.59 12.38
#